data_AF-A0AAN8WDA8-F1
#
_entry.id   AF-A0AAN8WDA8-F1
#
_cell.length_a   1.000
_cell.length_b   1.000
_cell.length_c   1.000
_cell.angle_alpha   90.00
_cell.angle_beta   90.00
_cell.angle_gamma   90.00
#
_symmetry.space_group_name_H-M   'P 1'
#
loop_
_entity.id
_entity.type
_entity.pdbx_description
1 polymer ?
#
loop_
_entity_poly.entity_id
_entity_poly.type
_entity_poly.pdbx_seq_one_letter_code
_entity_poly.pdbx_strand_id
1 'polypeptide(L)'
;MTSSPKLFYTRPSISYRFRASAFTILCLVIGISGFLFGLIAISRRNEFVCKNGNPRSVSVVWSRKDGEKRVRSGAERRHKVMGFVGIFTGFGSVGRRRSLRKTWFPSDHQGLRRLEESTGLAFRFIIGKTKDNPKMLKLRKEVDEYDDFILLDMEEEYSRLPYKTLAFFKAAYALYDSEFYVKADDDIYLRPDRLSLLLAKERSHPQTYLGCMKNGPVFTDPNLKWYEPLGRLLGKEYFLHAYGPIYALSADVVASLVALRNDRHVHRLCNPEQKLLELHQKDICSKSPTLPSDD
;
A
#
# COMPACT_ATOMS: atom_id res chain seq x y z
N MET A 1 -102.48 0.14 53.10
CA MET A 1 -101.83 -0.36 51.87
C MET A 1 -101.41 0.88 51.07
N THR A 2 -100.24 1.53 51.26
CA THR A 2 -98.86 1.18 50.81
C THR A 2 -98.82 0.60 49.40
N SER A 3 -97.98 0.99 48.44
CA SER A 3 -97.03 2.09 48.17
C SER A 3 -96.54 1.83 46.74
N SER A 4 -96.22 2.87 45.94
CA SER A 4 -94.87 3.07 45.36
C SER A 4 -94.87 3.91 44.07
N PRO A 5 -93.99 4.93 43.96
CA PRO A 5 -93.78 5.74 42.77
C PRO A 5 -92.69 5.15 41.85
N LYS A 6 -92.76 5.43 40.55
CA LYS A 6 -91.74 5.06 39.56
C LYS A 6 -90.63 6.12 39.50
N LEU A 7 -89.39 5.72 39.80
CA LEU A 7 -88.16 6.49 39.65
C LEU A 7 -87.63 6.42 38.20
N PHE A 8 -87.23 7.57 37.65
CA PHE A 8 -86.44 7.66 36.42
C PHE A 8 -84.95 7.69 36.78
N TYR A 9 -84.15 6.83 36.14
CA TYR A 9 -82.68 6.87 36.20
C TYR A 9 -82.12 7.69 35.03
N THR A 10 -81.33 8.73 35.33
CA THR A 10 -80.39 9.34 34.39
C THR A 10 -79.01 8.71 34.55
N ARG A 11 -78.41 8.27 33.44
CA ARG A 11 -77.03 7.77 33.34
C ARG A 11 -76.03 8.91 33.58
N PRO A 12 -74.90 8.68 34.28
CA PRO A 12 -73.84 9.67 34.36
C PRO A 12 -73.02 9.71 33.05
N SER A 13 -72.74 10.91 32.58
CA SER A 13 -71.78 11.18 31.50
C SER A 13 -70.35 11.06 32.04
N ILE A 14 -69.61 10.08 31.52
CA ILE A 14 -68.19 9.87 31.86
C ILE A 14 -67.35 10.93 31.13
N SER A 15 -66.55 11.64 31.93
CA SER A 15 -65.69 12.76 31.61
C SER A 15 -64.60 12.42 30.59
N TYR A 16 -64.74 12.86 29.34
CA TYR A 16 -63.75 12.70 28.26
C TYR A 16 -62.59 13.74 28.27
N ARG A 17 -62.33 14.43 29.39
CA ARG A 17 -61.33 15.52 29.43
C ARG A 17 -59.92 15.13 29.89
N PHE A 18 -59.70 13.94 30.43
CA PHE A 18 -58.38 13.57 31.01
C PHE A 18 -57.45 12.77 30.08
N ARG A 19 -57.93 12.22 28.95
CA ARG A 19 -57.09 11.38 28.06
C ARG A 19 -56.29 12.15 26.99
N ALA A 20 -56.72 13.35 26.62
CA ALA A 20 -56.05 14.13 25.58
C ALA A 20 -54.70 14.72 26.05
N SER A 21 -54.59 15.08 27.33
CA SER A 21 -53.38 15.68 27.91
C SER A 21 -52.21 14.69 28.06
N ALA A 22 -52.49 13.44 28.45
CA ALA A 22 -51.43 12.44 28.60
C ALA A 22 -50.83 12.04 27.25
N PHE A 23 -51.65 11.99 26.20
CA PHE A 23 -51.21 11.64 24.84
C PHE A 23 -50.34 12.75 24.24
N THR A 24 -50.70 14.02 24.41
CA THR A 24 -49.89 15.15 23.93
C THR A 24 -48.55 15.27 24.65
N ILE A 25 -48.53 15.01 25.97
CA ILE A 25 -47.28 14.97 26.75
C ILE A 25 -46.38 13.82 26.26
N LEU A 26 -46.93 12.63 26.02
CA LEU A 26 -46.17 11.49 25.51
C LEU A 26 -45.55 11.79 24.13
N CYS A 27 -46.32 12.40 23.22
CA CYS A 27 -45.81 12.79 21.90
C CYS A 27 -44.68 13.83 21.99
N LEU A 28 -44.78 14.79 22.90
CA LEU A 28 -43.72 15.78 23.14
C LEU A 28 -42.44 15.13 23.66
N VAL A 29 -42.55 14.18 24.60
CA VAL A 29 -41.39 13.44 25.14
C VAL A 29 -40.71 12.60 24.05
N ILE A 30 -41.49 11.94 23.18
CA ILE A 30 -40.95 11.18 22.04
C ILE A 30 -40.27 12.12 21.04
N GLY A 31 -40.86 13.28 20.73
CA GLY A 31 -40.27 14.28 19.84
C GLY A 31 -38.94 14.85 20.37
N ILE A 32 -38.91 15.22 21.65
CA ILE A 32 -37.72 15.75 22.32
C ILE A 32 -36.62 14.69 22.40
N SER A 33 -36.95 13.46 22.77
CA SER A 33 -35.98 12.36 22.83
C SER A 33 -35.41 12.01 21.45
N GLY A 34 -36.24 12.00 20.40
CA GLY A 34 -35.80 11.82 19.01
C GLY A 34 -34.88 12.96 18.53
N PHE A 35 -35.16 14.21 18.91
CA PHE A 35 -34.33 15.36 18.56
C PHE A 35 -32.99 15.35 19.31
N LEU A 36 -32.99 15.01 20.60
CA LEU A 36 -31.77 14.80 21.39
C LEU A 36 -30.94 13.65 20.83
N PHE A 37 -31.56 12.54 20.44
CA PHE A 37 -30.87 11.42 19.81
C PHE A 37 -30.28 11.82 18.45
N GLY A 38 -31.00 12.61 17.66
CA GLY A 38 -30.50 13.19 16.41
C GLY A 38 -29.31 14.12 16.62
N LEU A 39 -29.36 15.01 17.61
CA LEU A 39 -28.26 15.90 17.98
C LEU A 39 -27.05 15.13 18.50
N ILE A 40 -27.24 14.09 19.31
CA ILE A 40 -26.17 13.21 19.79
C ILE A 40 -25.57 12.42 18.62
N ALA A 41 -26.39 11.93 17.68
CA ALA A 41 -25.91 11.23 16.49
C ALA A 41 -25.11 12.14 15.54
N ILE A 42 -25.51 13.42 15.40
CA ILE A 42 -24.79 14.43 14.60
C ILE A 42 -23.52 14.88 15.33
N SER A 43 -23.57 15.07 16.65
CA SER A 43 -22.42 15.42 17.49
C SER A 43 -21.35 14.32 17.49
N ARG A 44 -21.76 13.04 17.51
CA ARG A 44 -20.86 11.88 17.42
C ARG A 44 -20.27 11.66 16.02
N ARG A 45 -20.71 12.39 15.00
CA ARG A 45 -20.17 12.26 13.64
C ARG A 45 -18.75 12.84 13.49
N ASN A 46 -18.26 13.59 14.48
CA ASN A 46 -16.96 14.25 14.45
C ASN A 46 -15.94 13.77 15.50
N GLU A 47 -16.16 12.60 16.13
CA GLU A 47 -15.23 12.04 17.12
C GLU A 47 -14.91 10.56 16.84
N PHE A 48 -14.55 10.22 15.60
CA PHE A 48 -13.77 9.00 15.34
C PHE A 48 -12.28 9.35 15.41
N VAL A 49 -11.81 9.55 16.64
CA VAL A 49 -10.38 9.60 16.98
C VAL A 49 -9.77 8.19 16.85
N CYS A 50 -8.53 8.16 16.37
CA CYS A 50 -7.85 7.05 15.69
C CYS A 50 -7.62 5.71 16.42
N LYS A 51 -7.73 4.66 15.59
CA LYS A 51 -6.82 3.52 15.34
C LYS A 51 -6.27 2.74 16.56
N ASN A 52 -6.92 1.61 16.86
CA ASN A 52 -6.28 0.42 17.46
C ASN A 52 -5.56 -0.46 16.41
N GLY A 53 -5.10 0.12 15.31
CA GLY A 53 -4.33 -0.60 14.29
C GLY A 53 -2.85 -0.30 14.45
N ASN A 54 -2.01 -1.33 14.44
CA ASN A 54 -0.56 -1.13 14.33
C ASN A 54 -0.26 -0.31 13.05
N PRO A 55 0.66 0.68 13.12
CA PRO A 55 1.01 1.49 11.96
C PRO A 55 1.51 0.60 10.82
N ARG A 56 1.06 0.90 9.61
CA ARG A 56 1.42 0.17 8.40
C ARG A 56 2.71 0.71 7.78
N SER A 57 3.00 1.97 8.04
CA SER A 57 4.23 2.62 7.63
C SER A 57 5.37 2.31 8.56
N VAL A 58 6.51 1.94 7.98
CA VAL A 58 7.69 1.54 8.75
C VAL A 58 8.95 2.16 8.16
N SER A 59 9.88 2.53 9.04
CA SER A 59 11.23 2.97 8.66
C SER A 59 12.21 1.84 8.90
N VAL A 60 12.96 1.46 7.86
CA VAL A 60 13.92 0.35 7.92
C VAL A 60 15.32 0.91 8.02
N VAL A 61 15.95 0.71 9.18
CA VAL A 61 17.33 1.12 9.47
C VAL A 61 18.24 -0.11 9.46
N TRP A 62 19.31 -0.06 8.67
CA TRP A 62 20.30 -1.14 8.62
C TRP A 62 21.43 -0.86 9.63
N SER A 63 21.69 -1.76 10.58
CA SER A 63 22.84 -1.61 11.49
C SER A 63 24.16 -1.73 10.74
N ARG A 64 24.97 -0.66 10.77
CA ARG A 64 26.28 -0.55 10.10
C ARG A 64 27.48 -1.09 10.91
N LYS A 65 27.30 -2.06 11.81
CA LYS A 65 28.43 -2.61 12.58
C LYS A 65 28.55 -4.13 12.47
N ASP A 66 29.67 -4.55 11.88
CA ASP A 66 30.34 -5.80 12.22
C ASP A 66 30.63 -5.80 13.72
N GLY A 67 30.06 -6.76 14.43
CA GLY A 67 30.10 -6.81 15.89
C GLY A 67 29.07 -7.80 16.40
N GLU A 68 29.48 -9.06 16.42
CA GLU A 68 28.74 -10.21 16.90
C GLU A 68 28.08 -9.95 18.27
N LYS A 69 26.78 -9.69 18.26
CA LYS A 69 25.86 -10.04 19.35
C LYS A 69 24.63 -10.63 18.70
N ARG A 70 24.45 -11.94 18.87
CA ARG A 70 23.16 -12.62 18.65
C ARG A 70 22.10 -11.86 19.44
N VAL A 71 21.36 -10.99 18.76
CA VAL A 71 20.11 -10.45 19.28
C VAL A 71 19.21 -11.66 19.49
N ARG A 72 18.80 -11.88 20.73
CA ARG A 72 17.79 -12.88 21.09
C ARG A 72 16.61 -12.65 20.17
N SER A 73 16.33 -13.62 19.31
CA SER A 73 15.14 -13.66 18.47
C SER A 73 13.90 -13.75 19.35
N GLY A 74 13.42 -12.62 19.85
CA GLY A 74 11.99 -12.41 19.92
C GLY A 74 11.54 -12.31 18.47
N ALA A 75 11.24 -13.46 17.86
CA ALA A 75 10.76 -13.50 16.48
C ALA A 75 9.38 -12.85 16.45
N GLU A 76 9.33 -11.53 16.29
CA GLU A 76 8.12 -10.89 15.78
C GLU A 76 7.76 -11.64 14.50
N ARG A 77 6.58 -12.30 14.51
CA ARG A 77 6.13 -13.04 13.33
C ARG A 77 5.96 -12.04 12.19
N ARG A 78 6.70 -12.27 11.11
CA ARG A 78 6.53 -11.58 9.82
C ARG A 78 5.05 -11.59 9.42
N HIS A 79 4.57 -10.49 8.86
CA HIS A 79 3.17 -10.36 8.45
C HIS A 79 2.90 -11.26 7.24
N LYS A 80 2.00 -12.24 7.39
CA LYS A 80 1.73 -13.23 6.34
C LYS A 80 0.77 -12.69 5.29
N VAL A 81 1.17 -12.74 4.03
CA VAL A 81 0.38 -12.35 2.85
C VAL A 81 0.70 -13.28 1.68
N MET A 82 -0.11 -13.32 0.63
CA MET A 82 0.23 -14.08 -0.59
C MET A 82 1.31 -13.34 -1.40
N GLY A 83 1.19 -12.02 -1.51
CA GLY A 83 2.11 -11.17 -2.26
C GLY A 83 2.37 -9.85 -1.57
N PHE A 84 3.59 -9.33 -1.66
CA PHE A 84 3.92 -7.98 -1.21
C PHE A 84 4.31 -7.11 -2.41
N VAL A 85 3.63 -5.99 -2.60
CA VAL A 85 3.82 -5.06 -3.71
C VAL A 85 4.44 -3.76 -3.21
N GLY A 86 5.68 -3.50 -3.62
CA GLY A 86 6.38 -2.24 -3.40
C GLY A 86 6.27 -1.32 -4.61
N ILE A 87 5.62 -0.18 -4.46
CA ILE A 87 5.52 0.86 -5.48
C ILE A 87 6.68 1.83 -5.30
N PHE A 88 7.67 1.78 -6.20
CA PHE A 88 8.86 2.62 -6.17
C PHE A 88 8.47 4.05 -6.55
N THR A 89 8.78 4.98 -5.65
CA THR A 89 8.43 6.40 -5.82
C THR A 89 9.54 7.31 -5.31
N GLY A 90 9.54 8.58 -5.72
CA GLY A 90 10.54 9.57 -5.34
C GLY A 90 9.95 10.88 -4.82
N PHE A 91 10.80 11.82 -4.43
CA PHE A 91 10.37 13.12 -3.94
C PHE A 91 9.69 13.99 -5.02
N GLY A 92 10.00 13.77 -6.30
CA GLY A 92 9.31 14.42 -7.43
C GLY A 92 7.92 13.85 -7.71
N SER A 93 7.62 12.64 -7.24
CA SER A 93 6.43 11.88 -7.64
C SER A 93 5.19 12.11 -6.77
N VAL A 94 5.10 13.22 -6.04
CA VAL A 94 3.92 13.52 -5.19
C VAL A 94 2.62 13.49 -5.99
N GLY A 95 2.64 14.03 -7.21
CA GLY A 95 1.51 14.00 -8.13
C GLY A 95 1.11 12.57 -8.53
N ARG A 96 2.09 11.72 -8.84
CA ARG A 96 1.87 10.31 -9.21
C ARG A 96 1.26 9.51 -8.06
N ARG A 97 1.80 9.64 -6.84
CA ARG A 97 1.22 9.00 -5.64
C ARG A 97 -0.23 9.41 -5.41
N ARG A 98 -0.54 10.70 -5.58
CA ARG A 98 -1.92 11.20 -5.50
C ARG A 98 -2.81 10.58 -6.58
N SER A 99 -2.32 10.43 -7.80
CA SER A 99 -3.08 9.79 -8.89
C SER A 99 -3.33 8.30 -8.61
N LEU A 100 -2.34 7.57 -8.13
CA LEU A 100 -2.48 6.17 -7.69
C LEU A 100 -3.53 6.04 -6.58
N ARG A 101 -3.50 6.95 -5.59
CA ARG A 101 -4.47 7.02 -4.50
C ARG A 101 -5.91 7.28 -4.92
N LYS A 102 -6.09 8.03 -6.00
CA LYS A 102 -7.41 8.31 -6.60
C LYS A 102 -7.89 7.21 -7.55
N THR A 103 -7.06 6.21 -7.83
CA THR A 103 -7.37 5.18 -8.84
C THR A 103 -7.31 3.78 -8.24
N TRP A 104 -6.13 3.13 -8.22
CA TRP A 104 -6.01 1.71 -7.94
C TRP A 104 -5.33 1.38 -6.59
N PHE A 105 -4.80 2.37 -5.87
CA PHE A 105 -4.14 2.18 -4.57
C PHE A 105 -4.76 3.09 -3.50
N PRO A 106 -5.91 2.73 -2.91
CA PRO A 106 -6.73 3.63 -2.09
C PRO A 106 -5.96 4.35 -0.96
N SER A 107 -6.22 5.65 -0.81
CA SER A 107 -5.61 6.50 0.24
C SER A 107 -6.15 6.24 1.65
N ASP A 108 -7.39 5.80 1.77
CA ASP A 108 -8.02 5.62 3.08
C ASP A 108 -7.72 4.24 3.65
N HIS A 109 -7.50 4.19 4.95
CA HIS A 109 -7.07 2.96 5.63
C HIS A 109 -8.06 1.79 5.46
N GLN A 110 -9.37 2.07 5.34
CA GLN A 110 -10.38 1.03 5.15
C GLN A 110 -10.41 0.53 3.70
N GLY A 111 -10.29 1.41 2.72
CA GLY A 111 -10.17 1.09 1.30
C GLY A 111 -8.93 0.26 1.02
N LEU A 112 -7.78 0.66 1.58
CA LEU A 112 -6.55 -0.11 1.47
C LEU A 112 -6.70 -1.49 2.11
N ARG A 113 -7.23 -1.57 3.34
CA ARG A 113 -7.47 -2.87 4.00
C ARG A 113 -8.36 -3.79 3.16
N ARG A 114 -9.48 -3.27 2.62
CA ARG A 114 -10.37 -4.05 1.75
C ARG A 114 -9.68 -4.54 0.48
N LEU A 115 -8.84 -3.69 -0.13
CA LEU A 115 -8.03 -4.09 -1.28
C LEU A 115 -7.08 -5.25 -0.92
N GLU A 116 -6.37 -5.13 0.20
CA GLU A 116 -5.41 -6.15 0.63
C GLU A 116 -6.09 -7.47 1.01
N GLU A 117 -7.19 -7.41 1.76
CA GLU A 117 -7.96 -8.59 2.16
C GLU A 117 -8.59 -9.31 0.95
N SER A 118 -9.14 -8.55 -0.01
CA SER A 118 -9.78 -9.13 -1.20
C SER A 118 -8.80 -9.71 -2.22
N THR A 119 -7.57 -9.22 -2.24
CA THR A 119 -6.54 -9.67 -3.20
C THR A 119 -5.50 -10.59 -2.58
N GLY A 120 -5.39 -10.64 -1.25
CA GLY A 120 -4.29 -11.29 -0.53
C GLY A 120 -2.93 -10.61 -0.70
N LEU A 121 -2.90 -9.39 -1.25
CA LEU A 121 -1.69 -8.63 -1.54
C LEU A 121 -1.55 -7.45 -0.57
N ALA A 122 -0.36 -7.20 -0.05
CA ALA A 122 -0.06 -5.96 0.67
C ALA A 122 0.61 -4.92 -0.24
N PHE A 123 0.29 -3.63 -0.08
CA PHE A 123 0.80 -2.55 -0.96
C PHE A 123 1.45 -1.44 -0.15
N ARG A 124 2.69 -1.06 -0.48
CA ARG A 124 3.35 0.10 0.14
C ARG A 124 4.13 0.92 -0.87
N PHE A 125 4.11 2.24 -0.72
CA PHE A 125 5.06 3.11 -1.39
C PHE A 125 6.46 2.92 -0.83
N ILE A 126 7.46 2.76 -1.70
CA ILE A 126 8.85 2.53 -1.33
C ILE A 126 9.66 3.77 -1.68
N ILE A 127 10.20 4.43 -0.66
CA ILE A 127 10.97 5.65 -0.81
C ILE A 127 12.13 5.69 0.19
N GLY A 128 13.27 6.21 -0.24
CA GLY A 128 14.41 6.51 0.61
C GLY A 128 14.27 7.86 1.31
N LYS A 129 15.42 8.45 1.67
CA LYS A 129 15.52 9.77 2.31
C LYS A 129 16.18 10.79 1.39
N THR A 130 16.06 12.06 1.75
CA THR A 130 16.82 13.16 1.14
C THR A 130 17.45 14.02 2.22
N LYS A 131 18.53 14.73 1.88
CA LYS A 131 19.17 15.73 2.76
C LYS A 131 18.38 17.06 2.80
N ASP A 132 17.46 17.24 1.84
CA ASP A 132 16.58 18.40 1.78
C ASP A 132 15.52 18.32 2.89
N ASN A 133 15.75 19.06 3.98
CA ASN A 133 14.87 19.10 5.14
C ASN A 133 13.42 19.51 4.81
N PRO A 134 13.17 20.56 4.00
CA PRO A 134 11.82 20.86 3.51
C PRO A 134 11.13 19.69 2.80
N LYS A 135 11.81 18.98 1.91
CA LYS A 135 11.25 17.79 1.22
C LYS A 135 10.97 16.64 2.19
N MET A 136 11.88 16.38 3.14
CA MET A 136 11.67 15.37 4.18
C MET A 136 10.49 15.70 5.09
N LEU A 137 10.30 16.97 5.45
CA LEU A 137 9.16 17.39 6.28
C LEU A 137 7.83 17.19 5.56
N LYS A 138 7.76 17.49 4.25
CA LYS A 138 6.58 17.22 3.43
C LYS A 138 6.27 15.72 3.36
N LEU A 139 7.30 14.88 3.18
CA LEU A 139 7.13 13.43 3.17
C LEU A 139 6.63 12.91 4.51
N ARG A 140 7.17 13.39 5.65
CA ARG A 140 6.68 12.97 6.98
C ARG A 140 5.20 13.27 7.18
N LYS A 141 4.75 14.46 6.78
CA LYS A 141 3.32 14.80 6.81
C LYS A 141 2.46 13.86 5.97
N GLU A 142 2.95 13.49 4.78
CA GLU A 142 2.27 12.53 3.91
C GLU A 142 2.21 11.13 4.52
N VAL A 143 3.29 10.68 5.17
CA VAL A 143 3.33 9.39 5.90
C VAL A 143 2.32 9.39 7.05
N ASP A 144 2.27 10.47 7.84
CA ASP A 144 1.34 10.61 8.96
C ASP A 144 -0.14 10.62 8.48
N GLU A 145 -0.39 11.21 7.31
CA GLU A 145 -1.73 11.30 6.71
C GLU A 145 -2.22 9.96 6.16
N TYR A 146 -1.40 9.26 5.37
CA TYR A 146 -1.86 8.09 4.60
C TYR A 146 -1.46 6.74 5.19
N ASP A 147 -0.38 6.68 5.97
CA ASP A 147 0.11 5.44 6.59
C ASP A 147 0.31 4.28 5.59
N ASP A 148 0.90 4.56 4.42
CA ASP A 148 1.06 3.61 3.31
C ASP A 148 2.51 3.47 2.76
N PHE A 149 3.53 3.81 3.56
CA PHE A 149 4.94 3.85 3.12
C PHE A 149 5.87 2.81 3.79
N ILE A 150 6.89 2.36 3.06
CA ILE A 150 8.14 1.86 3.64
C ILE A 150 9.24 2.88 3.34
N LEU A 151 9.85 3.40 4.40
CA LEU A 151 10.97 4.33 4.33
C LEU A 151 12.28 3.54 4.43
N LEU A 152 13.10 3.60 3.37
CA LEU A 152 14.39 2.95 3.33
C LEU A 152 15.50 3.88 3.84
N ASP A 153 16.44 3.37 4.64
CA ASP A 153 17.60 4.13 5.10
C ASP A 153 18.69 4.27 4.02
N MET A 154 18.36 4.97 2.93
CA MET A 154 19.27 5.29 1.83
C MET A 154 18.84 6.56 1.12
N GLU A 155 19.80 7.31 0.55
CA GLU A 155 19.49 8.53 -0.19
C GLU A 155 18.83 8.22 -1.53
N GLU A 156 17.74 8.92 -1.83
CA GLU A 156 17.07 8.88 -3.14
C GLU A 156 17.91 9.56 -4.20
N GLU A 157 18.24 8.79 -5.23
CA GLU A 157 18.96 9.26 -6.42
C GLU A 157 18.68 8.26 -7.54
N TYR A 158 18.47 8.74 -8.77
CA TYR A 158 18.22 7.87 -9.91
C TYR A 158 19.36 6.86 -10.11
N SER A 159 20.61 7.29 -9.91
CA SER A 159 21.84 6.45 -9.97
C SER A 159 21.87 5.31 -8.96
N ARG A 160 21.00 5.33 -7.94
CA ARG A 160 20.97 4.38 -6.84
C ARG A 160 19.79 3.40 -6.88
N LEU A 161 19.01 3.39 -7.95
CA LEU A 161 17.87 2.47 -8.10
C LEU A 161 18.20 1.01 -7.77
N PRO A 162 19.29 0.38 -8.24
CA PRO A 162 19.63 -1.01 -7.88
C PRO A 162 19.85 -1.21 -6.38
N TYR A 163 20.43 -0.21 -5.70
CA TYR A 163 20.58 -0.26 -4.25
C TYR A 163 19.22 -0.15 -3.56
N LYS A 164 18.30 0.65 -4.12
CA LYS A 164 16.91 0.75 -3.66
C LYS A 164 16.17 -0.57 -3.86
N THR A 165 16.38 -1.25 -4.98
CA THR A 165 15.87 -2.60 -5.24
C THR A 165 16.30 -3.59 -4.19
N LEU A 166 17.61 -3.65 -3.92
CA LEU A 166 18.14 -4.59 -2.95
C LEU A 166 17.66 -4.25 -1.54
N ALA A 167 17.67 -2.97 -1.17
CA ALA A 167 17.16 -2.50 0.12
C ALA A 167 15.66 -2.81 0.28
N PHE A 168 14.86 -2.63 -0.78
CA PHE A 168 13.46 -3.00 -0.83
C PHE A 168 13.25 -4.50 -0.58
N PHE A 169 13.93 -5.37 -1.33
CA PHE A 169 13.75 -6.82 -1.17
C PHE A 169 14.22 -7.30 0.21
N LYS A 170 15.32 -6.73 0.75
CA LYS A 170 15.75 -7.00 2.13
C LYS A 170 14.69 -6.56 3.15
N ALA A 171 14.16 -5.34 3.01
CA ALA A 171 13.14 -4.80 3.90
C ALA A 171 11.85 -5.62 3.85
N ALA A 172 11.33 -5.85 2.64
CA ALA A 172 10.12 -6.60 2.41
C ALA A 172 10.22 -8.04 2.95
N TYR A 173 11.35 -8.72 2.70
CA TYR A 173 11.59 -10.07 3.21
C TYR A 173 11.70 -10.11 4.74
N ALA A 174 12.24 -9.07 5.37
CA ALA A 174 12.30 -8.98 6.83
C ALA A 174 10.94 -8.71 7.47
N LEU A 175 10.03 -8.01 6.78
CA LEU A 175 8.75 -7.55 7.33
C LEU A 175 7.56 -8.49 7.01
N TYR A 176 7.55 -9.08 5.81
CA TYR A 176 6.41 -9.83 5.28
C TYR A 176 6.80 -11.27 4.98
N ASP A 177 6.00 -12.23 5.42
CA ASP A 177 6.05 -13.63 5.01
C ASP A 177 5.14 -13.80 3.79
N SER A 178 5.74 -13.84 2.60
CA SER A 178 5.04 -13.71 1.33
C SER A 178 5.59 -14.68 0.30
N GLU A 179 4.72 -15.28 -0.52
CA GLU A 179 5.13 -16.19 -1.60
C GLU A 179 5.81 -15.41 -2.74
N PHE A 180 5.37 -14.17 -2.98
CA PHE A 180 5.94 -13.29 -3.98
C PHE A 180 6.21 -11.88 -3.46
N TYR A 181 7.26 -11.27 -3.97
CA TYR A 181 7.61 -9.87 -3.76
C TYR A 181 7.65 -9.17 -5.12
N VAL A 182 6.86 -8.12 -5.25
CA VAL A 182 6.60 -7.42 -6.51
C VAL A 182 7.18 -6.02 -6.41
N LYS A 183 8.04 -5.66 -7.37
CA LYS A 183 8.43 -4.28 -7.61
C LYS A 183 7.52 -3.70 -8.68
N ALA A 184 6.99 -2.51 -8.45
CA ALA A 184 6.21 -1.75 -9.42
C ALA A 184 6.68 -0.29 -9.43
N ASP A 185 6.61 0.39 -10.58
CA ASP A 185 6.83 1.83 -10.67
C ASP A 185 5.56 2.64 -10.36
N ASP A 186 5.73 3.92 -10.03
CA ASP A 186 4.62 4.82 -9.70
C ASP A 186 3.94 5.48 -10.92
N ASP A 187 4.39 5.16 -12.13
CA ASP A 187 3.81 5.62 -13.40
C ASP A 187 3.08 4.54 -14.19
N ILE A 188 2.76 3.40 -13.56
CA ILE A 188 1.92 2.37 -14.17
C ILE A 188 0.48 2.38 -13.64
N TYR A 189 -0.42 1.81 -14.45
CA TYR A 189 -1.71 1.36 -13.97
C TYR A 189 -1.66 -0.14 -13.66
N LEU A 190 -1.84 -0.49 -12.39
CA LEU A 190 -1.90 -1.88 -11.95
C LEU A 190 -3.35 -2.31 -11.77
N ARG A 191 -3.62 -3.59 -12.08
CA ARG A 191 -4.87 -4.28 -11.78
C ARG A 191 -4.64 -5.30 -10.67
N PRO A 192 -4.88 -4.94 -9.39
CA PRO A 192 -4.62 -5.82 -8.25
C PRO A 192 -5.34 -7.18 -8.33
N ASP A 193 -6.57 -7.20 -8.87
CA ASP A 193 -7.35 -8.42 -9.11
C ASP A 193 -6.61 -9.40 -10.01
N ARG A 194 -6.04 -8.92 -11.12
CA ARG A 194 -5.32 -9.77 -12.08
C ARG A 194 -3.94 -10.15 -11.59
N LEU A 195 -3.27 -9.27 -10.87
CA LEU A 195 -2.00 -9.61 -10.25
C LEU A 195 -2.19 -10.73 -9.23
N SER A 196 -3.22 -10.64 -8.37
CA SER A 196 -3.56 -11.68 -7.39
C SER A 196 -3.75 -13.04 -8.05
N LEU A 197 -4.59 -13.12 -9.09
CA LEU A 197 -4.81 -14.35 -9.85
C LEU A 197 -3.54 -14.89 -10.53
N LEU A 198 -2.69 -13.99 -11.05
CA LEU A 198 -1.42 -14.38 -11.66
C LEU A 198 -0.48 -15.00 -10.62
N LEU A 199 -0.38 -14.41 -9.43
CA LEU A 199 0.52 -14.90 -8.37
C LEU A 199 0.02 -16.24 -7.80
N ALA A 200 -1.28 -16.38 -7.58
CA ALA A 200 -1.92 -17.61 -7.06
C ALA A 200 -1.83 -18.83 -8.00
N LYS A 201 -1.42 -18.64 -9.26
CA LYS A 201 -1.29 -19.74 -10.23
C LYS A 201 -0.25 -20.76 -9.76
N GLU A 202 -0.63 -22.04 -9.72
CA GLU A 202 0.28 -23.12 -9.40
C GLU A 202 1.45 -23.22 -10.40
N ARG A 203 2.64 -23.50 -9.90
CA ARG A 203 3.88 -23.61 -10.67
C ARG A 203 4.65 -24.83 -10.20
N SER A 204 5.29 -25.53 -11.14
CA SER A 204 6.08 -26.72 -10.84
C SER A 204 7.43 -26.41 -10.17
N HIS A 205 7.93 -25.18 -10.31
CA HIS A 205 9.21 -24.74 -9.73
C HIS A 205 8.97 -23.63 -8.70
N PRO A 206 9.58 -23.73 -7.51
CA PRO A 206 9.38 -22.74 -6.46
C PRO A 206 10.15 -21.43 -6.75
N GLN A 207 11.25 -21.50 -7.49
CA GLN A 207 12.00 -20.34 -7.94
C GLN A 207 11.36 -19.73 -9.20
N THR A 208 10.70 -18.60 -9.02
CA THR A 208 9.96 -17.93 -10.10
C THR A 208 10.39 -16.46 -10.21
N TYR A 209 10.73 -16.04 -11.42
CA TYR A 209 10.90 -14.65 -11.82
C TYR A 209 9.86 -14.32 -12.90
N LEU A 210 8.93 -13.41 -12.59
CA LEU A 210 7.82 -13.03 -13.46
C LEU A 210 7.97 -11.58 -13.91
N GLY A 211 7.69 -11.36 -15.19
CA GLY A 211 7.52 -10.04 -15.77
C GLY A 211 7.41 -10.13 -17.29
N CYS A 212 7.36 -8.99 -17.94
CA CYS A 212 7.53 -8.93 -19.40
C CYS A 212 9.02 -9.17 -19.70
N MET A 213 9.38 -10.42 -20.00
CA MET A 213 10.79 -10.82 -20.18
C MET A 213 11.32 -10.30 -21.50
N LYS A 214 12.49 -9.65 -21.48
CA LYS A 214 13.20 -9.17 -22.66
C LYS A 214 14.71 -9.40 -22.55
N ASN A 215 15.37 -9.24 -23.69
CA ASN A 215 16.80 -9.12 -23.85
C ASN A 215 17.07 -7.99 -24.85
N GLY A 216 18.34 -7.64 -25.05
CA GLY A 216 18.70 -6.62 -26.02
C GLY A 216 20.20 -6.29 -25.98
N PRO A 217 20.67 -5.43 -26.88
CA PRO A 217 22.10 -5.16 -27.03
C PRO A 217 22.66 -4.43 -25.82
N VAL A 218 23.88 -4.78 -25.43
CA VAL A 218 24.68 -4.02 -24.47
C VAL A 218 25.19 -2.76 -25.16
N PHE A 219 24.75 -1.60 -24.68
CA PHE A 219 25.19 -0.32 -25.21
C PHE A 219 26.62 -0.01 -24.74
N THR A 220 27.60 -0.09 -25.64
CA THR A 220 29.01 0.17 -25.35
C THR A 220 29.50 1.55 -25.80
N ASP A 221 28.62 2.37 -26.40
CA ASP A 221 28.94 3.74 -26.80
C ASP A 221 28.73 4.71 -25.61
N PRO A 222 29.76 5.43 -25.17
CA PRO A 222 29.68 6.41 -24.07
C PRO A 222 28.69 7.56 -24.29
N ASN A 223 28.31 7.84 -25.54
CA ASN A 223 27.38 8.92 -25.86
C ASN A 223 25.91 8.50 -25.74
N LEU A 224 25.64 7.20 -25.59
CA LEU A 224 24.30 6.71 -25.37
C LEU A 224 23.94 6.84 -23.88
N LYS A 225 22.70 7.26 -23.61
CA LYS A 225 22.12 7.37 -22.25
C LYS A 225 22.40 6.15 -21.36
N TRP A 226 22.53 4.97 -21.97
CA TRP A 226 22.65 3.68 -21.30
C TRP A 226 23.98 2.99 -21.50
N TYR A 227 25.05 3.75 -21.76
CA TYR A 227 26.40 3.23 -21.82
C TYR A 227 26.70 2.23 -20.67
N GLU A 228 27.28 1.08 -20.99
CA GLU A 228 27.79 0.07 -20.06
C GLU A 228 29.30 0.20 -19.94
N PRO A 229 29.83 0.81 -18.88
CA PRO A 229 31.26 0.83 -18.63
C PRO A 229 31.86 -0.59 -18.55
N LEU A 230 31.07 -1.57 -18.09
CA LEU A 230 31.45 -2.96 -17.97
C LEU A 230 30.92 -3.83 -19.13
N GLY A 231 30.57 -3.22 -20.27
CA GLY A 231 29.92 -3.94 -21.39
C GLY A 231 30.71 -5.16 -21.86
N ARG A 232 32.04 -5.09 -21.81
CA ARG A 232 32.93 -6.22 -22.13
C ARG A 232 32.68 -7.47 -21.28
N LEU A 233 32.22 -7.31 -20.03
CA LEU A 233 31.94 -8.42 -19.11
C LEU A 233 30.57 -9.05 -19.39
N LEU A 234 29.64 -8.28 -19.93
CA LEU A 234 28.28 -8.73 -20.23
C LEU A 234 28.15 -9.33 -21.63
N GLY A 235 29.07 -8.98 -22.54
CA GLY A 235 29.04 -9.43 -23.92
C GLY A 235 28.22 -8.49 -24.82
N LYS A 236 27.68 -9.02 -25.91
CA LYS A 236 26.94 -8.23 -26.91
C LYS A 236 25.49 -7.97 -26.51
N GLU A 237 24.91 -8.83 -25.68
CA GLU A 237 23.50 -8.79 -25.30
C GLU A 237 23.34 -8.99 -23.79
N TYR A 238 22.35 -8.34 -23.19
CA TYR A 238 21.98 -8.59 -21.80
C TYR A 238 21.37 -9.97 -21.63
N PHE A 239 21.59 -10.56 -20.45
CA PHE A 239 20.81 -11.71 -20.00
C PHE A 239 19.31 -11.41 -20.04
N LEU A 240 18.51 -12.45 -20.23
CA LEU A 240 17.05 -12.36 -20.17
C LEU A 240 16.62 -11.79 -18.81
N HIS A 241 15.77 -10.76 -18.84
CA HIS A 241 15.37 -10.00 -17.66
C HIS A 241 13.92 -9.51 -17.79
N ALA A 242 13.27 -9.18 -16.67
CA ALA A 242 11.95 -8.58 -16.72
C ALA A 242 12.01 -7.08 -17.00
N TYR A 243 10.97 -6.57 -17.63
CA TYR A 243 10.75 -5.14 -17.82
C TYR A 243 10.66 -4.39 -16.49
N GLY A 244 11.35 -3.24 -16.42
CA GLY A 244 11.46 -2.38 -15.24
C GLY A 244 10.14 -1.99 -14.56
N PRO A 245 9.07 -1.58 -15.26
CA PRO A 245 7.86 -1.05 -14.64
C PRO A 245 7.16 -2.00 -13.68
N ILE A 246 7.23 -3.31 -13.90
CA ILE A 246 6.74 -4.29 -12.94
C ILE A 246 7.37 -5.67 -13.13
N TYR A 247 7.79 -6.28 -12.02
CA TYR A 247 8.19 -7.67 -11.97
C TYR A 247 7.99 -8.28 -10.57
N ALA A 248 7.87 -9.60 -10.50
CA ALA A 248 7.68 -10.35 -9.27
C ALA A 248 8.74 -11.44 -9.10
N LEU A 249 9.26 -11.57 -7.88
CA LEU A 249 10.19 -12.61 -7.48
C LEU A 249 9.55 -13.49 -6.41
N SER A 250 9.63 -14.80 -6.56
CA SER A 250 9.23 -15.76 -5.53
C SER A 250 10.07 -15.60 -4.25
N ALA A 251 9.53 -16.03 -3.12
CA ALA A 251 10.21 -16.04 -1.82
C ALA A 251 11.62 -16.65 -1.88
N ASP A 252 11.81 -17.77 -2.58
CA ASP A 252 13.10 -18.46 -2.68
C ASP A 252 14.16 -17.66 -3.43
N VAL A 253 13.74 -16.95 -4.49
CA VAL A 253 14.61 -16.06 -5.26
C VAL A 253 15.00 -14.86 -4.40
N VAL A 254 14.04 -14.27 -3.69
CA VAL A 254 14.32 -13.16 -2.76
C VAL A 254 15.21 -13.61 -1.61
N ALA A 255 14.95 -14.79 -1.02
CA ALA A 255 15.77 -15.38 0.04
C ALA A 255 17.22 -15.54 -0.41
N SER A 256 17.43 -16.01 -1.65
CA SER A 256 18.76 -16.11 -2.25
C SER A 256 19.41 -14.73 -2.45
N LEU A 257 18.65 -13.75 -2.95
CA LEU A 257 19.12 -12.38 -3.16
C LEU A 257 19.53 -11.69 -1.85
N VAL A 258 18.72 -11.82 -0.80
CA VAL A 258 19.01 -11.18 0.50
C VAL A 258 20.14 -11.89 1.26
N ALA A 259 20.34 -13.19 1.01
CA ALA A 259 21.43 -13.97 1.58
C ALA A 259 22.80 -13.65 0.96
N LEU A 260 22.85 -12.95 -0.19
CA LEU A 260 24.09 -12.46 -0.77
C LEU A 260 24.77 -11.50 0.20
N ARG A 261 25.72 -12.04 0.98
CA ARG A 261 26.56 -11.28 1.91
C ARG A 261 27.57 -10.48 1.06
N ASN A 262 27.66 -9.19 1.35
CA ASN A 262 28.51 -8.16 0.73
C ASN A 262 27.82 -7.28 -0.34
N ASP A 263 27.74 -5.98 -0.05
CA ASP A 263 27.56 -4.90 -1.03
C ASP A 263 28.63 -4.94 -2.15
N ARG A 264 29.70 -5.74 -1.98
CA ARG A 264 30.78 -5.95 -2.96
C ARG A 264 30.37 -6.62 -4.26
N HIS A 265 29.30 -7.42 -4.28
CA HIS A 265 28.84 -8.05 -5.54
C HIS A 265 27.88 -7.16 -6.32
N VAL A 266 27.11 -6.31 -5.64
CA VAL A 266 26.32 -5.24 -6.30
C VAL A 266 27.24 -4.24 -6.99
N HIS A 267 28.43 -3.98 -6.42
CA HIS A 267 29.45 -3.13 -7.04
C HIS A 267 29.92 -3.61 -8.43
N ARG A 268 29.67 -4.86 -8.83
CA ARG A 268 30.07 -5.38 -10.15
C ARG A 268 28.99 -5.30 -11.23
N LEU A 269 27.73 -5.08 -10.85
CA LEU A 269 26.62 -4.91 -11.80
C LEU A 269 26.22 -3.44 -11.78
N CYS A 270 26.80 -2.65 -12.67
CA CYS A 270 26.45 -1.24 -12.83
C CYS A 270 25.00 -1.11 -13.28
N ASN A 271 24.15 -0.58 -12.40
CA ASN A 271 22.84 -0.04 -12.73
C ASN A 271 21.88 -0.88 -13.59
N PRO A 272 21.65 -2.19 -13.28
CA PRO A 272 20.74 -3.01 -14.07
C PRO A 272 19.32 -2.42 -14.14
N GLU A 273 18.76 -1.90 -13.03
CA GLU A 273 17.40 -1.34 -13.05
C GLU A 273 17.24 -0.08 -13.90
N GLN A 274 18.19 0.86 -13.84
CA GLN A 274 18.18 2.03 -14.73
C GLN A 274 18.13 1.60 -16.20
N LYS A 275 18.90 0.56 -16.50
CA LYS A 275 19.18 0.09 -17.85
C LYS A 275 18.04 -0.69 -18.47
N LEU A 276 17.24 -1.35 -17.63
CA LEU A 276 16.06 -2.11 -18.01
C LEU A 276 14.90 -1.22 -18.46
N LEU A 277 14.81 0.02 -17.99
CA LEU A 277 13.66 0.90 -18.24
C LEU A 277 13.53 1.31 -19.73
N GLU A 278 14.62 1.38 -20.50
CA GLU A 278 14.59 1.84 -21.90
C GLU A 278 14.94 0.81 -22.98
N LEU A 279 15.60 -0.33 -22.67
CA LEU A 279 15.71 -1.47 -23.61
C LEU A 279 14.36 -1.90 -24.20
N HIS A 280 13.30 -1.51 -23.52
CA HIS A 280 11.93 -1.92 -23.72
C HIS A 280 11.08 -0.97 -24.57
N GLN A 281 11.60 0.16 -25.04
CA GLN A 281 10.94 0.97 -26.07
C GLN A 281 10.90 0.27 -27.45
N LYS A 282 11.60 -0.85 -27.63
CA LYS A 282 11.65 -1.57 -28.91
C LYS A 282 10.58 -2.63 -29.13
N ASP A 283 9.90 -3.11 -28.07
CA ASP A 283 8.71 -3.98 -28.21
C ASP A 283 7.90 -3.98 -26.92
N ILE A 284 6.85 -3.17 -26.85
CA ILE A 284 6.03 -3.00 -25.66
C ILE A 284 5.07 -4.20 -25.49
N CYS A 285 5.06 -4.86 -24.32
CA CYS A 285 4.10 -5.95 -24.01
C CYS A 285 2.63 -5.47 -23.90
N SER A 286 2.38 -4.16 -23.72
CA SER A 286 1.04 -3.55 -23.75
C SER A 286 1.05 -2.15 -24.35
N LYS A 287 0.33 -1.89 -25.45
CA LYS A 287 0.30 -0.61 -26.20
C LYS A 287 -0.26 0.62 -25.44
N SER A 288 -0.05 0.73 -24.13
CA SER A 288 -0.51 1.85 -23.31
C SER A 288 0.57 2.94 -23.23
N PRO A 289 0.21 4.22 -23.51
CA PRO A 289 1.16 5.33 -23.41
C PRO A 289 1.49 5.59 -21.94
N THR A 290 2.71 5.26 -21.54
CA THR A 290 3.29 5.73 -20.26
C THR A 290 3.90 7.10 -20.52
N LEU A 291 3.48 8.11 -19.74
CA LEU A 291 4.08 9.45 -19.82
C LEU A 291 5.56 9.37 -19.36
N PRO A 292 6.49 10.06 -20.05
CA PRO A 292 7.88 10.10 -19.60
C PRO A 292 8.00 10.71 -18.20
N SER A 293 9.07 10.36 -17.48
CA SER A 293 9.44 11.04 -16.24
C SER A 293 9.87 12.47 -16.53
N ASP A 294 9.29 13.42 -15.80
CA ASP A 294 9.83 14.77 -15.69
C ASP A 294 11.04 14.70 -14.75
N ASP A 295 12.22 14.44 -15.33
CA ASP A 295 13.52 14.66 -14.68
C ASP A 295 14.05 16.06 -14.98
#